data_AF-A0A367A8N7-F1
#
_entry.id   AF-A0A367A8N7-F1
#
_cell.length_a   1.000
_cell.length_b   1.000
_cell.length_c   1.000
_cell.angle_alpha   90.00
_cell.angle_beta   90.00
_cell.angle_gamma   90.00
#
_symmetry.space_group_name_H-M   'P 1'
#
loop_
_entity.id
_entity.type
_entity.pdbx_description
1 polymer ?
#
loop_
_entity_poly.entity_id
_entity_poly.type
_entity_poly.pdbx_seq_one_letter_code
_entity_poly.pdbx_strand_id
1 'polypeptide(L)'
;MDPAAGAAPITVRCSDRHPPVDGGTEAMSDHKAYIEVLSRDECLQLLPTAPVGWIAHCSAGDPQLVPVNYVVHEGEVIVRSGYGSKLAAAAHGLAMAFGVDGIDPSTRTGWSVTASGPARVIGDELEVAVLGVPLVEVWAPGEKESYIAISLREVSGRRIGRPVDRWQPAR
;
A
#
# COMPACT_ATOMS: atom_id res chain seq x y z
N MET A 1 -29.01 24.50 -8.39
CA MET A 1 -28.75 23.18 -7.77
C MET A 1 -28.44 22.23 -8.90
N ASP A 2 -27.17 21.90 -9.09
CA ASP A 2 -26.70 20.92 -10.07
C ASP A 2 -25.81 19.90 -9.31
N PRO A 3 -26.25 18.64 -9.12
CA PRO A 3 -25.51 17.64 -8.39
C PRO A 3 -24.83 16.68 -9.39
N ALA A 4 -23.78 17.14 -10.05
CA ALA A 4 -22.99 16.28 -10.94
C ALA A 4 -21.51 16.68 -11.01
N ALA A 5 -20.90 17.02 -9.87
CA ALA A 5 -19.45 16.95 -9.74
C ALA A 5 -19.05 15.48 -9.49
N GLY A 6 -19.27 14.63 -10.49
CA GLY A 6 -18.75 13.26 -10.49
C GLY A 6 -17.24 13.32 -10.56
N ALA A 7 -16.56 12.87 -9.51
CA ALA A 7 -15.11 12.75 -9.51
C ALA A 7 -14.66 11.93 -10.72
N ALA A 8 -13.78 12.50 -11.53
CA ALA A 8 -13.18 11.80 -12.66
C ALA A 8 -12.48 10.52 -12.16
N PRO A 9 -12.57 9.39 -12.89
CA PRO A 9 -11.88 8.17 -12.50
C PRO A 9 -10.38 8.42 -12.45
N ILE A 10 -9.73 8.01 -11.35
CA ILE A 10 -8.27 8.06 -11.22
C ILE A 10 -7.69 7.14 -12.29
N THR A 11 -7.06 7.73 -13.31
CA THR A 11 -6.35 6.99 -14.36
C THR A 11 -4.91 6.80 -13.90
N VAL A 12 -4.55 5.59 -13.46
CA VAL A 12 -3.15 5.26 -13.11
C VAL A 12 -2.44 4.85 -14.40
N ARG A 13 -1.63 5.75 -14.97
CA ARG A 13 -0.70 5.43 -16.06
C ARG A 13 0.67 5.14 -15.48
N CYS A 14 1.29 4.04 -15.93
CA CYS A 14 2.57 3.55 -15.42
C CYS A 14 3.76 4.51 -15.69
N SER A 15 3.59 5.61 -16.44
CA SER A 15 4.65 6.56 -16.80
C SER A 15 4.64 7.89 -16.04
N ASP A 16 3.61 8.21 -15.27
CA ASP A 16 3.42 9.62 -14.87
C ASP A 16 3.89 9.84 -13.42
N ARG A 17 5.17 10.22 -13.29
CA ARG A 17 5.69 10.87 -12.09
C ARG A 17 4.82 12.11 -11.81
N HIS A 18 4.05 12.07 -10.72
CA HIS A 18 3.34 13.26 -10.24
C HIS A 18 4.35 14.24 -9.62
N PRO A 19 4.28 15.55 -9.94
CA PRO A 19 4.92 16.56 -9.12
C PRO A 19 4.25 16.62 -7.74
N PRO A 20 4.96 17.04 -6.68
CA PRO A 20 4.36 17.27 -5.38
C PRO A 20 3.25 18.34 -5.51
N VAL A 21 2.11 18.09 -4.89
CA VAL A 21 0.99 19.03 -4.85
C VAL A 21 1.28 20.03 -3.75
N ASP A 22 1.39 21.32 -4.10
CA ASP A 22 1.62 22.39 -3.13
C ASP A 22 0.45 22.49 -2.13
N GLY A 23 0.78 22.40 -0.85
CA GLY A 23 -0.16 22.53 0.26
C GLY A 23 -0.63 23.97 0.39
N GLY A 24 -1.87 24.24 -0.02
CA GLY A 24 -2.57 25.48 0.30
C GLY A 24 -3.06 25.47 1.75
N THR A 25 -2.71 26.51 2.51
CA THR A 25 -3.18 26.74 3.88
C THR A 25 -4.55 27.41 3.85
N GLU A 26 -5.63 26.67 4.14
CA GLU A 26 -6.95 27.25 4.40
C GLU A 26 -7.31 27.21 5.89
N ALA A 27 -7.97 28.27 6.34
CA ALA A 27 -8.15 28.69 7.72
C ALA A 27 -9.00 27.77 8.63
N MET A 28 -8.74 27.92 9.93
CA MET A 28 -9.34 27.25 11.10
C MET A 28 -10.87 27.18 11.09
N SER A 29 -11.37 25.94 11.04
CA SER A 29 -12.68 25.52 11.54
C SER A 29 -12.46 24.31 12.44
N ASP A 30 -12.88 24.42 13.69
CA ASP A 30 -12.57 23.52 14.84
C ASP A 30 -13.18 22.10 14.74
N HIS A 31 -13.60 21.67 13.54
CA HIS A 31 -14.24 20.36 13.30
C HIS A 31 -13.79 19.71 11.99
N LYS A 32 -12.75 20.24 11.31
CA LYS A 32 -12.30 19.69 10.03
C LYS A 32 -11.38 18.49 10.24
N ALA A 33 -11.69 17.38 9.57
CA ALA A 33 -10.73 16.29 9.39
C ALA A 33 -9.46 16.85 8.71
N TYR A 34 -8.30 16.39 9.13
CA TYR A 34 -7.01 16.78 8.55
C TYR A 34 -6.33 15.59 7.90
N ILE A 35 -5.49 15.87 6.90
CA ILE A 35 -4.59 14.89 6.28
C ILE A 35 -3.17 15.23 6.71
N GLU A 36 -2.47 14.23 7.24
CA GLU A 36 -1.08 14.31 7.64
C GLU A 36 -0.24 13.38 6.76
N VAL A 37 0.93 13.85 6.33
CA VAL A 37 1.92 13.02 5.64
C VAL A 37 2.76 12.31 6.69
N LEU A 38 2.82 10.99 6.61
CA LEU A 38 3.58 10.17 7.55
C LEU A 38 5.06 10.12 7.15
N SER A 39 5.93 10.05 8.15
CA SER A 39 7.34 9.74 7.95
C SER A 39 7.51 8.30 7.45
N ARG A 40 8.68 8.00 6.87
CA ARG A 40 9.00 6.64 6.42
C ARG A 40 8.93 5.62 7.57
N ASP A 41 9.44 5.97 8.74
CA ASP A 41 9.47 5.07 9.89
C ASP A 41 8.06 4.75 10.40
N GLU A 42 7.17 5.74 10.46
CA GLU A 42 5.76 5.51 10.78
C GLU A 42 5.07 4.62 9.75
N CYS A 43 5.37 4.80 8.46
CA CYS A 43 4.84 3.92 7.42
C CYS A 43 5.28 2.46 7.63
N LEU A 44 6.57 2.25 7.91
CA LEU A 44 7.13 0.91 8.14
C LEU A 44 6.53 0.25 9.39
N GLN A 45 6.21 1.03 10.43
CA GLN A 45 5.52 0.53 11.62
C GLN A 45 4.06 0.16 11.37
N LEU A 46 3.39 0.85 10.44
CA LEU A 46 1.99 0.58 10.11
C LEU A 46 1.81 -0.61 9.16
N LEU A 47 2.76 -0.84 8.25
CA LEU A 47 2.71 -1.96 7.29
C LEU A 47 2.35 -3.31 7.93
N PRO A 48 2.97 -3.80 9.01
CA PRO A 48 2.63 -5.11 9.57
C PRO A 48 1.29 -5.14 10.33
N THR A 49 0.62 -4.01 10.55
CA THR A 49 -0.60 -3.93 11.38
C THR A 49 -1.87 -4.32 10.64
N ALA A 50 -1.82 -4.44 9.32
CA ALA A 50 -2.92 -4.87 8.47
C ALA A 50 -2.58 -6.19 7.76
N PRO A 51 -3.47 -7.19 7.78
CA PRO A 51 -3.16 -8.54 7.30
C PRO A 51 -3.29 -8.74 5.78
N VAL A 52 -3.91 -7.78 5.10
CA VAL A 52 -4.17 -7.80 3.66
C VAL A 52 -3.81 -6.45 3.08
N GLY A 53 -3.07 -6.47 1.98
CA GLY A 53 -2.80 -5.30 1.16
C GLY A 53 -3.21 -5.53 -0.29
N TRP A 54 -2.82 -4.59 -1.14
CA TRP A 54 -3.14 -4.54 -2.55
C TRP A 54 -1.86 -4.40 -3.36
N ILE A 55 -1.72 -5.19 -4.42
CA ILE A 55 -0.65 -4.99 -5.40
C ILE A 55 -1.23 -4.47 -6.69
N ALA A 56 -0.66 -3.37 -7.16
CA ALA A 56 -0.85 -2.86 -8.52
C ALA A 56 0.32 -3.31 -9.40
N HIS A 57 0.00 -3.93 -10.54
CA HIS A 57 0.98 -4.28 -11.58
C HIS A 57 0.38 -4.12 -12.97
N CYS A 58 1.21 -4.03 -14.01
CA CYS A 58 0.76 -4.08 -15.39
C CYS A 58 0.79 -5.50 -15.94
N SER A 59 -0.27 -5.91 -16.64
CA SER A 59 -0.36 -7.17 -17.37
C SER A 59 -0.70 -6.85 -18.82
N ALA A 60 0.21 -7.12 -19.76
CA ALA A 60 0.03 -6.81 -21.18
C ALA A 60 -0.35 -5.34 -21.48
N GLY A 61 0.12 -4.41 -20.64
CA GLY A 61 -0.19 -2.98 -20.74
C GLY A 61 -1.39 -2.52 -19.90
N ASP A 62 -2.21 -3.44 -19.40
CA ASP A 62 -3.38 -3.12 -18.59
C ASP A 62 -3.03 -3.11 -17.08
N PRO A 63 -3.40 -2.06 -16.34
CA PRO A 63 -3.21 -2.03 -14.89
C PRO A 63 -4.16 -3.02 -14.21
N GLN A 64 -3.62 -3.82 -13.31
CA GLN A 64 -4.34 -4.76 -12.47
C GLN A 64 -4.10 -4.40 -11.00
N LEU A 65 -5.15 -4.51 -10.18
CA LEU A 65 -5.08 -4.29 -8.74
C LEU A 65 -5.72 -5.49 -8.04
N VAL A 66 -4.94 -6.21 -7.24
CA VAL A 66 -5.41 -7.46 -6.60
C VAL A 66 -5.05 -7.51 -5.12
N PRO A 67 -5.94 -8.04 -4.26
CA PRO A 67 -5.65 -8.21 -2.85
C PRO A 67 -4.65 -9.34 -2.61
N VAL A 68 -3.81 -9.19 -1.60
CA VAL A 68 -2.77 -10.15 -1.22
C VAL A 68 -2.56 -10.17 0.29
N ASN A 69 -2.32 -11.36 0.83
CA ASN A 69 -1.63 -11.48 2.12
C ASN A 69 -0.13 -11.28 1.90
N TYR A 70 0.55 -10.73 2.89
CA TYR A 70 1.95 -10.36 2.78
C TYR A 70 2.66 -10.41 4.14
N VAL A 71 3.98 -10.36 4.07
CA VAL A 71 4.85 -10.04 5.20
C VAL A 71 5.84 -8.95 4.77
N VAL A 72 6.36 -8.20 5.73
CA VAL A 72 7.47 -7.28 5.51
C VAL A 72 8.73 -7.89 6.09
N HIS A 73 9.77 -8.02 5.28
CA HIS A 73 11.05 -8.62 5.68
C HIS A 73 12.20 -7.89 4.98
N GLU A 74 13.22 -7.49 5.73
CA GLU A 74 14.46 -6.89 5.19
C GLU A 74 14.24 -5.77 4.15
N GLY A 75 13.23 -4.93 4.36
CA GLY A 75 12.92 -3.82 3.44
C GLY A 75 12.18 -4.21 2.16
N GLU A 76 11.62 -5.42 2.10
CA GLU A 76 10.78 -5.91 1.02
C GLU A 76 9.39 -6.29 1.54
N VAL A 77 8.37 -6.12 0.68
CA VAL A 77 7.06 -6.75 0.86
C VAL A 77 7.07 -8.06 0.11
N ILE A 78 6.87 -9.15 0.84
CA ILE A 78 6.88 -10.51 0.28
C ILE A 78 5.46 -11.04 0.25
N VAL A 79 5.05 -11.54 -0.91
CA VAL A 79 3.73 -12.14 -1.09
C VAL A 79 3.84 -13.50 -1.77
N ARG A 80 2.90 -14.37 -1.41
CA ARG A 80 2.74 -15.66 -2.07
C ARG A 80 1.89 -15.48 -3.34
N SER A 81 2.35 -16.02 -4.46
CA SER A 81 1.73 -15.92 -5.78
C SER A 81 1.61 -17.30 -6.44
N GLY A 82 0.54 -17.51 -7.18
CA GLY A 82 0.47 -18.58 -8.18
C GLY A 82 1.11 -18.14 -9.50
N TYR A 83 1.16 -19.06 -10.46
CA TYR A 83 1.55 -18.77 -11.84
C TYR A 83 0.59 -17.74 -12.46
N GLY A 84 1.13 -16.78 -13.23
CA GLY A 84 0.32 -15.76 -13.89
C GLY A 84 1.08 -14.47 -14.16
N SER A 85 0.35 -13.43 -14.57
CA SER A 85 0.93 -12.13 -14.98
C SER A 85 1.70 -11.42 -13.88
N LYS A 86 1.29 -11.59 -12.61
CA LYS A 86 2.03 -11.09 -11.44
C LYS A 86 3.42 -11.69 -11.35
N LEU A 87 3.53 -13.02 -11.45
CA LEU A 87 4.81 -13.73 -11.39
C LEU A 87 5.69 -13.38 -12.58
N ALA A 88 5.09 -13.28 -13.79
CA ALA A 88 5.80 -12.86 -14.99
C ALA A 88 6.37 -11.43 -14.87
N ALA A 89 5.58 -10.48 -14.36
CA ALA A 89 6.05 -9.11 -14.14
C ALA A 89 7.20 -9.05 -13.12
N ALA A 90 7.14 -9.84 -12.04
CA ALA A 90 8.23 -9.96 -11.08
C ALA A 90 9.49 -10.61 -11.69
N ALA A 91 9.32 -11.63 -12.53
CA ALA A 91 10.43 -12.27 -13.23
C ALA A 91 11.16 -11.31 -14.19
N HIS A 92 10.45 -10.33 -14.75
CA HIS A 92 11.02 -9.28 -15.59
C HIS A 92 11.58 -8.09 -14.81
N GLY A 93 11.57 -8.11 -13.48
CA GLY A 93 12.10 -7.00 -12.67
C GLY A 93 11.24 -5.74 -12.73
N LEU A 94 9.98 -5.84 -13.16
CA LEU A 94 9.12 -4.68 -13.36
C LEU A 94 8.75 -4.04 -12.02
N ALA A 95 8.57 -2.72 -12.04
CA ALA A 95 8.10 -2.00 -10.87
C ALA A 95 6.66 -2.40 -10.54
N MET A 96 6.41 -2.65 -9.25
CA MET A 96 5.07 -2.85 -8.71
C MET A 96 4.82 -1.84 -7.61
N ALA A 97 3.54 -1.51 -7.41
CA ALA A 97 3.12 -0.77 -6.23
C ALA A 97 2.37 -1.69 -5.28
N PHE A 98 2.60 -1.49 -3.99
CA PHE A 98 1.90 -2.12 -2.89
C PHE A 98 1.15 -1.03 -2.12
N GLY A 99 -0.05 -1.34 -1.63
CA GLY A 99 -0.85 -0.43 -0.82
C GLY A 99 -1.56 -1.17 0.30
N VAL A 100 -1.63 -0.55 1.47
CA VAL A 100 -2.40 -1.06 2.59
C VAL A 100 -2.95 0.10 3.40
N ASP A 101 -4.08 -0.13 4.07
CA ASP A 101 -4.75 0.89 4.87
C ASP A 101 -5.41 0.29 6.11
N GLY A 102 -5.69 1.17 7.06
CA GLY A 102 -6.48 0.90 8.26
C GLY A 102 -7.51 2.00 8.43
N ILE A 103 -8.40 2.14 7.43
CA ILE A 103 -9.45 3.16 7.42
C ILE A 103 -10.67 2.66 8.19
N ASP A 104 -11.16 3.48 9.12
CA ASP A 104 -12.45 3.29 9.80
C ASP A 104 -13.49 4.26 9.20
N PRO A 105 -14.44 3.76 8.39
CA PRO A 105 -15.49 4.60 7.79
C PRO A 105 -16.43 5.23 8.82
N SER A 106 -16.57 4.64 10.01
CA SER A 106 -17.50 5.09 11.04
C SER A 106 -16.99 6.36 11.74
N THR A 107 -15.71 6.37 12.12
CA THR A 107 -15.03 7.53 12.70
C THR A 107 -14.55 8.53 11.65
N ARG A 108 -14.45 8.08 10.38
CA ARG A 108 -13.86 8.81 9.25
C ARG A 108 -12.40 9.18 9.54
N THR A 109 -11.67 8.27 10.18
CA THR A 109 -10.24 8.38 10.46
C THR A 109 -9.52 7.13 9.96
N GLY A 110 -8.19 7.19 9.94
CA GLY A 110 -7.38 6.03 9.59
C GLY A 110 -6.07 6.44 8.94
N TRP A 111 -5.42 5.47 8.32
CA TRP A 111 -4.15 5.66 7.65
C TRP A 111 -4.08 4.82 6.38
N SER A 112 -3.24 5.23 5.45
CA SER A 112 -2.83 4.42 4.30
C SER A 112 -1.34 4.54 4.08
N VAL A 113 -0.73 3.44 3.65
CA VAL A 113 0.68 3.36 3.25
C VAL A 113 0.73 2.77 1.85
N THR A 114 1.50 3.41 0.97
CA THR A 114 1.88 2.86 -0.32
C THR A 114 3.38 2.70 -0.39
N ALA A 115 3.81 1.67 -1.09
CA ALA A 115 5.19 1.43 -1.41
C ALA A 115 5.33 1.07 -2.88
N SER A 116 6.48 1.37 -3.48
CA SER A 116 6.76 0.92 -4.85
C SER A 116 8.24 0.69 -5.08
N GLY A 117 8.54 -0.22 -5.99
CA GLY A 117 9.89 -0.59 -6.34
C GLY A 117 9.93 -1.77 -7.30
N PRO A 118 11.12 -2.17 -7.76
CA PRO A 118 11.29 -3.36 -8.57
C PRO A 118 10.80 -4.59 -7.79
N ALA A 119 10.12 -5.48 -8.49
CA ALA A 119 9.75 -6.78 -7.98
C ALA A 119 10.74 -7.85 -8.46
N ARG A 120 10.91 -8.92 -7.69
CA ARG A 120 11.68 -10.10 -8.07
C ARG A 120 10.96 -11.36 -7.64
N VAL A 121 11.20 -12.45 -8.35
CA VAL A 121 10.83 -13.79 -7.88
C VAL A 121 11.84 -14.19 -6.81
N ILE A 122 11.35 -14.67 -5.66
CA ILE A 122 12.19 -15.39 -4.70
C ILE A 122 12.31 -16.81 -5.26
N GLY A 123 11.24 -17.59 -5.15
CA GLY A 123 11.22 -19.00 -5.55
C GLY A 123 10.13 -19.70 -4.76
N ASP A 124 10.40 -20.90 -4.26
CA ASP A 124 9.48 -21.69 -3.44
C ASP A 124 9.67 -21.45 -1.92
N GLU A 125 8.98 -22.25 -1.11
CA GLU A 125 9.03 -22.17 0.35
C GLU A 125 10.41 -22.52 0.94
N LEU A 126 11.21 -23.36 0.27
CA LEU A 126 12.56 -23.70 0.72
C LEU A 126 13.47 -22.47 0.62
N GLU A 127 13.37 -21.73 -0.48
CA GLU A 127 14.15 -20.50 -0.66
C GLU A 127 13.74 -19.40 0.34
N VAL A 128 12.44 -19.27 0.60
CA VAL A 128 11.90 -18.37 1.64
C VAL A 128 12.43 -18.74 3.03
N ALA A 129 12.47 -20.04 3.36
CA ALA A 129 13.02 -20.52 4.62
C ALA A 129 14.52 -20.24 4.75
N VAL A 130 15.30 -20.42 3.68
CA VAL A 130 16.73 -20.07 3.64
C VAL A 130 16.96 -18.57 3.87
N LEU A 131 16.06 -17.72 3.37
CA LEU A 131 16.10 -16.27 3.57
C LEU A 131 15.54 -15.81 4.94
N GLY A 132 15.06 -16.75 5.77
CA GLY A 132 14.50 -16.46 7.09
C GLY A 132 13.19 -15.67 7.04
N VAL A 133 12.48 -15.72 5.92
CA VAL A 133 11.23 -14.98 5.72
C VAL A 133 10.09 -15.67 6.49
N PRO A 134 9.28 -14.93 7.27
CA PRO A 134 8.11 -15.52 7.91
C PRO A 134 7.10 -16.05 6.89
N LEU A 135 6.44 -17.17 7.23
CA LEU A 135 5.40 -17.72 6.35
C LEU A 135 4.22 -16.75 6.21
N VAL A 136 3.79 -16.54 4.97
CA VAL A 136 2.61 -15.73 4.66
C VAL A 136 1.37 -16.59 4.84
N GLU A 137 0.53 -16.25 5.82
CA GLU A 137 -0.78 -16.88 5.98
C GLU A 137 -1.71 -16.46 4.83
N VAL A 138 -2.13 -17.41 4.00
CA VAL A 138 -2.96 -17.13 2.82
C VAL A 138 -4.43 -17.36 3.14
N TRP A 139 -5.25 -16.33 2.96
CA TRP A 139 -6.70 -16.41 3.16
C TRP A 139 -7.44 -16.94 1.93
N ALA A 140 -6.90 -16.66 0.74
CA ALA A 140 -7.52 -17.06 -0.53
C ALA A 140 -7.10 -18.48 -0.94
N PRO A 141 -8.04 -19.35 -1.36
CA PRO A 141 -7.74 -20.69 -1.83
C PRO A 141 -6.95 -20.65 -3.16
N GLY A 142 -6.19 -21.72 -3.43
CA GLY A 142 -5.47 -21.92 -4.70
C GLY A 142 -4.00 -22.30 -4.51
N GLU A 143 -3.43 -22.94 -5.52
CA GLU A 143 -2.01 -23.30 -5.56
C GLU A 143 -1.17 -22.03 -5.76
N LYS A 144 -0.46 -21.63 -4.70
CA LYS A 144 0.51 -20.54 -4.74
C LYS A 144 1.86 -21.11 -4.37
N GLU A 145 2.63 -21.53 -5.37
CA GLU A 145 3.88 -22.24 -5.14
C GLU A 145 5.09 -21.30 -5.12
N SER A 146 4.91 -20.05 -5.53
CA SER A 146 6.01 -19.09 -5.65
C SER A 146 5.83 -17.87 -4.76
N TYR A 147 6.95 -17.27 -4.40
CA TYR A 147 7.01 -16.01 -3.68
C TYR A 147 7.59 -14.92 -4.57
N ILE A 148 7.03 -13.72 -4.46
CA ILE A 148 7.61 -12.52 -5.05
C ILE A 148 7.95 -11.53 -3.92
N ALA A 149 9.03 -10.79 -4.11
CA ALA A 149 9.42 -9.69 -3.25
C ALA A 149 9.32 -8.37 -4.02
N ILE A 150 8.78 -7.34 -3.37
CA ILE A 150 8.71 -5.98 -3.89
C ILE A 150 9.56 -5.10 -2.98
N SER A 151 10.58 -4.44 -3.54
CA SER A 151 11.44 -3.57 -2.73
C SER A 151 10.67 -2.33 -2.25
N LEU A 152 10.81 -1.97 -0.98
CA LEU A 152 10.28 -0.73 -0.40
C LEU A 152 11.16 0.47 -0.75
N ARG A 153 11.37 0.73 -2.06
CA ARG A 153 12.25 1.81 -2.53
C ARG A 153 11.65 3.17 -2.23
N GLU A 154 10.45 3.40 -2.73
CA GLU A 154 9.64 4.57 -2.43
C GLU A 154 8.53 4.17 -1.47
N VAL A 155 8.40 4.87 -0.36
CA VAL A 155 7.37 4.63 0.66
C VAL A 155 6.70 5.95 0.99
N SER A 156 5.37 5.98 0.97
CA SER A 156 4.60 7.16 1.33
C SER A 156 3.40 6.76 2.18
N GLY A 157 3.03 7.59 3.14
CA GLY A 157 1.88 7.34 3.99
C GLY A 157 1.07 8.59 4.26
N ARG A 158 -0.22 8.39 4.49
CA ARG A 158 -1.16 9.45 4.84
C ARG A 158 -2.00 9.02 6.03
N ARG A 159 -2.27 9.95 6.94
CA ARG A 159 -3.20 9.75 8.06
C ARG A 159 -4.34 10.75 7.95
N ILE A 160 -5.56 10.26 8.14
CA ILE A 160 -6.77 11.06 8.25
C ILE A 160 -7.13 11.12 9.73
N GLY A 161 -6.99 12.30 10.33
CA GLY A 161 -7.25 12.53 11.75
C GLY A 161 -8.39 13.51 12.00
N ARG A 162 -8.87 13.56 13.25
CA ARG A 162 -9.79 14.59 13.74
C ARG A 162 -9.22 15.25 14.98
N PRO A 163 -9.46 16.55 15.22
CA PRO A 163 -8.87 17.30 16.33
C PRO A 163 -9.23 16.80 17.75
N VAL A 164 -10.28 15.98 17.91
CA VAL A 164 -10.84 15.57 19.21
C VAL A 164 -9.95 14.57 19.98
N ASP A 165 -8.89 14.03 19.35
CA ASP A 165 -7.97 13.09 20.02
C ASP A 165 -6.87 13.77 20.86
N ARG A 166 -6.80 15.12 20.87
CA ARG A 166 -5.86 15.85 21.72
C ARG A 166 -6.49 16.12 23.09
N TRP A 167 -6.22 15.24 24.06
CA TRP A 167 -6.48 15.49 25.48
C TRP A 167 -5.93 16.88 25.89
N GLN A 168 -6.79 17.72 26.49
CA GLN A 168 -6.39 18.95 27.19
C GLN A 168 -6.56 18.72 28.70
N PRO A 169 -5.54 18.95 29.53
CA PRO A 169 -5.72 18.93 30.98
C PRO A 169 -6.67 20.05 31.41
N ALA A 170 -7.57 19.73 32.35
CA ALA A 170 -8.40 20.73 33.01
C ALA A 170 -7.52 21.73 33.79
N ARG A 171 -7.95 23.00 33.78
CA ARG A 171 -7.29 24.16 34.41
C ARG A 171 -7.07 24.01 35.91
#